data_AF-A0A7K3XQU1-F1
#
_entry.id   AF-A0A7K3XQU1-F1
#
_cell.length_a   1.000
_cell.length_b   1.000
_cell.length_c   1.000
_cell.angle_alpha   90.00
_cell.angle_beta   90.00
_cell.angle_gamma   90.00
#
_symmetry.space_group_name_H-M   'P 1'
#
loop_
_entity.id
_entity.type
_entity.pdbx_description
1 polymer ?
#
loop_
_entity_poly.entity_id
_entity_poly.type
_entity_poly.pdbx_seq_one_letter_code
_entity_poly.pdbx_strand_id
1 'polypeptide(L)' 'MRKMNCMGILMIIPFLLLSISGNSQNKIVVHTDQPGSTIDKAIYGQFAEHLGHCIYGGIYVGEKSDIPNKDGF' A
#
# COMPACT_ATOMS: atom_id res chain seq x y z
N MET A 1 -25.75 -35.38 -41.00
CA MET A 1 -24.32 -34.98 -40.94
C MET A 1 -24.23 -33.45 -40.94
N ARG A 2 -24.07 -32.79 -39.78
CA ARG A 2 -23.83 -31.34 -39.72
C ARG A 2 -22.37 -31.09 -40.09
N LYS A 3 -22.10 -30.63 -41.32
CA LYS A 3 -20.78 -30.15 -41.70
C LYS A 3 -20.47 -28.93 -40.83
N MET A 4 -19.54 -29.09 -39.91
CA MET A 4 -19.06 -28.00 -39.05
C MET A 4 -18.29 -27.03 -39.95
N ASN A 5 -18.82 -25.83 -40.16
CA ASN A 5 -18.29 -24.88 -41.15
C ASN A 5 -16.85 -24.46 -40.80
N CYS A 6 -15.89 -24.80 -41.66
CA CYS A 6 -14.47 -24.41 -41.57
C CYS A 6 -14.26 -22.91 -41.31
N MET A 7 -15.20 -22.05 -41.74
CA MET A 7 -15.16 -20.60 -41.54
C MET A 7 -15.15 -20.21 -40.05
N GLY A 8 -15.86 -20.96 -39.18
CA GLY A 8 -15.90 -20.68 -37.75
C GLY A 8 -14.60 -21.04 -37.02
N ILE A 9 -13.91 -22.09 -37.49
CA ILE A 9 -12.61 -22.52 -36.95
C ILE A 9 -11.49 -21.55 -37.38
N LEU A 10 -11.58 -21.01 -38.59
CA LEU A 10 -10.59 -20.08 -39.14
C LEU A 10 -10.56 -18.71 -38.41
N MET A 11 -11.68 -18.30 -37.80
CA MET A 11 -11.77 -17.03 -37.05
C MET A 11 -11.41 -17.15 -35.56
N ILE A 12 -11.37 -18.35 -34.98
CA ILE A 12 -11.06 -18.55 -33.55
C ILE A 12 -9.54 -18.54 -33.28
N ILE A 13 -8.74 -18.99 -34.24
CA ILE A 13 -7.28 -19.10 -34.11
C ILE A 13 -6.58 -17.74 -33.93
N PRO A 14 -6.92 -16.67 -34.68
CA PRO A 14 -6.31 -15.34 -34.46
C PRO A 14 -6.74 -14.70 -33.14
N PHE A 15 -7.95 -15.02 -32.65
CA PHE A 15 -8.49 -14.48 -31.40
C PHE A 15 -7.81 -15.08 -30.16
N LEU A 16 -7.40 -16.34 -30.23
CA LEU A 16 -6.68 -17.02 -29.14
C LEU A 16 -5.22 -16.53 -29.01
N LEU A 17 -4.59 -16.11 -30.11
CA LEU A 17 -3.21 -15.60 -30.15
C LEU A 17 -3.08 -14.15 -29.63
N LEU A 18 -4.18 -13.40 -29.51
CA LEU A 18 -4.17 -11.99 -29.10
C LEU A 18 -4.20 -11.79 -27.57
N SER A 19 -4.20 -12.86 -26.78
CA SER A 19 -4.33 -12.79 -25.30
C SER A 19 -2.99 -12.81 -24.55
N ILE A 20 -1.88 -12.43 -25.17
CA ILE A 20 -0.58 -12.35 -24.46
C ILE A 20 -0.56 -11.08 -23.60
N SER A 21 -1.08 -11.18 -22.38
CA SER A 21 -0.90 -10.15 -21.36
C SER A 21 0.58 -10.09 -20.95
N GLY A 22 1.25 -8.95 -21.20
CA GLY A 22 2.63 -8.74 -20.78
C GLY A 22 2.73 -8.65 -19.25
N ASN A 23 3.51 -9.53 -18.64
CA ASN A 23 3.84 -9.44 -17.22
C ASN A 23 4.97 -8.43 -17.04
N SER A 24 4.69 -7.29 -16.41
CA SER A 24 5.74 -6.38 -15.94
C SER A 24 6.36 -6.99 -14.68
N GLN A 25 7.59 -7.51 -14.80
CA GLN A 25 8.32 -8.09 -13.67
C GLN A 25 9.46 -7.16 -13.23
N ASN A 26 9.40 -6.70 -11.98
CA ASN A 26 10.50 -6.00 -11.34
C ASN A 26 11.37 -6.99 -10.54
N LYS A 27 12.69 -6.90 -10.70
CA LYS A 27 13.67 -7.68 -9.94
C LYS A 27 14.38 -6.77 -8.94
N ILE A 28 14.39 -7.17 -7.67
CA ILE A 28 15.15 -6.51 -6.59
C ILE A 28 16.08 -7.55 -5.99
N VAL A 29 17.32 -7.16 -5.67
CA VAL A 29 18.30 -7.97 -4.96
C VAL A 29 18.67 -7.24 -3.67
N VAL A 30 18.65 -7.95 -2.54
CA VAL A 30 19.00 -7.41 -1.22
C VAL A 30 20.24 -8.13 -0.71
N HIS A 31 21.26 -7.36 -0.34
CA HIS A 31 22.50 -7.86 0.25
C HIS A 31 22.47 -7.68 1.76
N THR A 32 22.18 -8.76 2.50
CA THR A 32 22.06 -8.71 3.97
C THR A 32 23.42 -8.76 4.69
N ASP A 33 24.48 -9.08 3.94
CA ASP A 33 25.87 -9.14 4.38
C ASP A 33 26.62 -7.80 4.20
N GLN A 34 25.99 -6.80 3.57
CA GLN A 34 26.56 -5.49 3.29
C GLN A 34 25.79 -4.41 4.04
N PRO A 35 26.10 -4.14 5.33
CA PRO A 35 25.39 -3.13 6.09
C PRO A 35 25.62 -1.73 5.49
N GLY A 36 24.54 -1.02 5.24
CA GLY A 36 24.57 0.40 4.89
C GLY A 36 24.65 1.31 6.11
N SER A 37 24.35 2.59 5.91
CA SER A 37 24.23 3.56 7.00
C SER A 37 23.10 3.20 7.97
N THR A 38 23.27 3.53 9.24
CA THR A 38 22.18 3.46 10.22
C THR A 38 21.05 4.40 9.81
N ILE A 39 19.83 3.88 9.78
CA ILE A 39 18.63 4.69 9.59
C ILE A 39 18.35 5.41 10.91
N ASP A 40 18.50 6.74 10.91
CA ASP A 40 18.27 7.56 12.11
C ASP A 40 16.80 7.45 12.55
N LYS A 41 16.56 7.26 13.84
CA LYS A 41 15.19 7.12 14.38
C LYS A 41 14.37 8.41 14.24
N ALA A 42 15.04 9.56 14.19
CA ALA A 42 14.40 10.87 14.07
C ALA A 42 13.67 11.08 12.73
N ILE A 43 13.95 10.26 11.70
CA ILE A 43 13.17 10.33 10.45
C ILE A 43 11.69 9.94 10.66
N TYR A 44 11.38 9.26 11.76
CA TYR A 44 10.02 8.92 12.18
C TYR A 44 9.48 9.87 13.27
N GLY A 45 10.12 11.04 13.44
CA GLY A 45 9.73 12.06 14.41
C GLY A 45 8.29 12.54 14.23
N GLN A 46 7.70 13.03 15.31
CA GLN A 46 6.34 13.58 15.35
C GLN A 46 6.40 15.09 15.58
N PHE A 47 5.34 15.81 15.18
CA PHE A 47 5.17 17.23 15.45
C PHE A 47 3.77 17.47 16.00
N ALA A 48 3.68 18.17 17.13
CA ALA A 48 2.43 18.54 17.78
C ALA A 48 2.48 20.04 18.10
N GLU A 49 1.49 20.77 17.61
CA GLU A 49 1.37 22.22 17.78
C GLU A 49 0.02 22.55 18.42
N HIS A 50 -0.03 23.65 19.17
CA HIS A 50 -1.26 24.20 19.73
C HIS A 50 -2.15 24.80 18.62
N LEU A 51 -2.66 23.94 17.74
CA LEU A 51 -3.44 24.30 16.57
C LEU A 51 -4.71 23.45 16.50
N GLY A 52 -5.86 24.13 16.53
CA GLY A 52 -7.17 23.47 16.56
C GLY A 52 -7.28 22.48 17.72
N HIS A 53 -7.63 21.23 17.41
CA HIS A 53 -7.78 20.16 18.38
C HIS A 53 -6.57 19.24 18.48
N CYS A 54 -5.41 19.60 17.90
CA CYS A 54 -4.22 18.74 17.95
C CYS A 54 -3.80 18.49 19.41
N ILE A 55 -3.77 19.54 20.23
CA ILE A 55 -3.41 19.45 21.65
C ILE A 55 -4.65 19.28 22.51
N TYR A 56 -5.56 20.26 22.48
CA TYR A 56 -6.76 20.21 23.32
C TYR A 56 -7.84 19.35 22.66
N GLY A 57 -8.19 18.25 23.32
CA GLY A 57 -9.11 17.22 22.81
C GLY A 57 -8.44 16.13 21.97
N GLY A 58 -7.24 16.39 21.41
CA GLY A 58 -6.45 15.40 20.67
C GLY A 58 -5.46 14.63 21.53
N ILE A 59 -4.65 15.36 22.32
CA ILE A 59 -3.65 14.77 23.24
C ILE A 59 -4.04 15.01 24.70
N TYR A 60 -4.48 16.22 25.04
CA TYR A 60 -4.86 16.59 26.39
C TYR A 60 -6.37 16.79 26.48
N VAL A 61 -7.01 16.03 27.35
CA VAL A 61 -8.46 16.08 27.61
C VAL A 61 -8.81 16.67 28.99
N GLY A 62 -7.82 16.78 29.89
CA GLY A 62 -7.97 17.32 31.24
C GLY A 62 -8.13 16.25 32.33
N GLU A 63 -7.49 16.44 33.49
CA GLU A 63 -7.43 15.44 34.58
C GLU A 63 -8.80 14.99 35.11
N LYS A 64 -9.80 15.89 35.06
CA LYS A 64 -11.16 15.63 35.53
C LYS A 64 -12.13 15.31 34.39
N SER A 65 -11.61 15.06 33.19
CA SER A 65 -12.42 14.70 32.03
C SER A 65 -13.08 13.34 32.25
N ASP A 66 -14.31 13.20 31.75
CA ASP A 66 -15.01 11.90 31.70
C ASP A 66 -14.34 10.94 30.69
N ILE A 67 -13.45 11.46 29.83
CA ILE A 67 -12.64 10.64 28.92
C ILE A 67 -11.50 9.98 29.71
N PRO A 68 -11.34 8.64 29.68
CA PRO A 68 -10.26 7.96 30.37
C PRO A 68 -8.89 8.51 29.97
N ASN A 69 -8.11 8.95 30.97
CA ASN A 69 -6.84 9.61 30.78
C ASN A 69 -5.89 9.31 31.95
N LYS A 70 -4.61 9.63 31.77
CA LYS A 70 -3.60 9.67 32.82
C LYS A 70 -3.09 11.11 32.95
N ASP A 71 -3.34 11.72 34.11
CA ASP A 71 -2.91 13.10 34.41
C ASP A 71 -3.35 14.12 33.33
N GLY A 72 -4.52 13.87 32.71
CA GLY A 72 -5.12 14.69 31.66
C GLY A 72 -4.78 14.29 30.22
N PHE A 73 -3.93 13.29 30.00
CA PHE A 73 -3.51 12.77 28.69
C PHE A 73 -4.14 11.43 28.33
#